data_AF-X0XP87-F1
#
_entry.id   AF-X0XP87-F1
#
_cell.length_a   1.000
_cell.length_b   1.000
_cell.length_c   1.000
_cell.angle_alpha   90.00
_cell.angle_beta   90.00
_cell.angle_gamma   90.00
#
_symmetry.space_group_name_H-M   'P 1'
#
loop_
_entity.id
_entity.type
_entity.pdbx_description
1 polymer ?
#
loop_
_entity_poly.entity_id
_entity_poly.type
_entity_poly.pdbx_seq_one_letter_code
_entity_poly.pdbx_strand_id
1 'polypeptide(L)'
;DGYGMFRDFAFPPGEGFSRGLTAVLGANEAGKSTLLSFIRDILFGLRHQRSKGGRNFYPPLNGGRHGGRIVLADEEGGEYVVERSPGSRGGIVSVTLPDGSMGGHTHLSMLLGNASRDVFRNVFAFSLAELTSLESLADESVSAIVYSAGIGAGSVALPEIEKRLDGERGKLFKRRGSQQIGRLHAKIKEKRGRQQELLSGLSQYDQLRRELDELSRDIEKAEGDLARARMRQAHVENLARAWDDWTEYQSATEHLGE
;
A
#
# COMPACT_ATOMS: atom_id res chain seq x y z
N ASP A 1 -24.83 -12.49 38.74
CA ASP A 1 -24.74 -11.38 37.74
C ASP A 1 -26.11 -10.96 37.24
N GLY A 2 -26.20 -9.88 36.47
CA GLY A 2 -27.45 -9.40 35.88
C GLY A 2 -27.33 -9.01 34.42
N TYR A 3 -28.38 -9.30 33.62
CA TYR A 3 -28.47 -8.90 32.22
C TYR A 3 -29.95 -8.79 31.79
N GLY A 4 -30.40 -7.60 31.39
CA GLY A 4 -31.82 -7.36 31.13
C GLY A 4 -32.69 -7.73 32.33
N MET A 5 -33.70 -8.58 32.12
CA MET A 5 -34.57 -9.10 33.18
C MET A 5 -33.93 -10.21 34.02
N PHE A 6 -32.83 -10.82 33.57
CA PHE A 6 -32.20 -11.92 34.28
C PHE A 6 -31.32 -11.41 35.40
N ARG A 7 -31.50 -11.99 36.60
CA ARG A 7 -30.62 -11.82 37.74
C ARG A 7 -30.34 -13.18 38.35
N ASP A 8 -29.05 -13.47 38.56
CA ASP A 8 -28.57 -14.72 39.14
C ASP A 8 -29.19 -15.96 38.49
N PHE A 9 -29.48 -15.84 37.19
CA PHE A 9 -30.06 -16.88 36.37
C PHE A 9 -28.96 -17.80 35.84
N ALA A 10 -29.12 -19.10 36.03
CA ALA A 10 -28.26 -20.12 35.47
C ALA A 10 -29.12 -21.32 35.04
N PHE A 11 -28.73 -21.97 33.94
CA PHE A 11 -29.25 -23.30 33.64
C PHE A 11 -28.71 -24.29 34.68
N PRO A 12 -29.53 -25.22 35.19
CA PRO A 12 -29.06 -26.30 36.03
C PRO A 12 -27.94 -27.10 35.34
N PRO A 13 -26.99 -27.69 36.09
CA PRO A 13 -25.98 -28.56 35.52
C PRO A 13 -26.62 -29.67 34.67
N GLY A 14 -26.21 -29.78 33.41
CA GLY A 14 -26.76 -30.77 32.47
C GLY A 14 -28.06 -30.35 31.76
N GLU A 15 -28.67 -29.21 32.12
CA GLU A 15 -29.91 -28.68 31.52
C GLU A 15 -29.66 -27.44 30.63
N GLY A 16 -28.49 -27.41 29.99
CA GLY A 16 -28.11 -26.37 29.04
C GLY A 16 -28.60 -26.65 27.61
N PHE A 17 -27.98 -25.98 26.64
CA PHE A 17 -28.19 -26.27 25.23
C PHE A 17 -27.62 -27.65 24.89
N SER A 18 -28.42 -28.48 24.21
CA SER A 18 -27.97 -29.79 23.72
C SER A 18 -27.08 -29.64 22.47
N ARG A 19 -26.31 -30.67 22.13
CA ARG A 19 -25.55 -30.74 20.86
C ARG A 19 -26.45 -30.74 19.62
N GLY A 20 -27.74 -31.05 19.78
CA GLY A 20 -28.73 -31.09 18.71
C GLY A 20 -29.63 -29.86 18.69
N LEU A 21 -30.79 -30.02 18.06
CA LEU A 21 -31.81 -28.97 18.03
C LEU A 21 -32.30 -28.66 19.45
N THR A 22 -32.12 -27.42 19.89
CA THR A 22 -32.66 -26.93 21.16
C THR A 22 -33.72 -25.86 20.89
N ALA A 23 -34.95 -26.08 21.37
CA ALA A 23 -36.05 -25.13 21.25
C ALA A 23 -36.29 -24.41 22.59
N VAL A 24 -36.17 -23.08 22.59
CA VAL A 24 -36.46 -22.25 23.77
C VAL A 24 -37.90 -21.74 23.70
N LEU A 25 -38.77 -22.29 24.55
CA LEU A 25 -40.20 -21.97 24.59
C LEU A 25 -40.52 -21.02 25.76
N GLY A 26 -41.48 -20.13 25.54
CA GLY A 26 -41.96 -19.22 26.57
C GLY A 26 -42.89 -18.16 25.98
N ALA A 27 -43.66 -17.48 26.82
CA ALA A 27 -44.53 -16.38 26.41
C ALA A 27 -43.75 -15.26 25.72
N ASN A 28 -44.47 -14.36 25.03
CA ASN A 28 -43.88 -13.08 24.64
C ASN A 28 -43.32 -12.40 25.89
N GLU A 29 -42.19 -11.70 25.74
CA GLU A 29 -41.49 -11.03 26.84
C GLU A 29 -40.88 -11.94 27.92
N ALA A 30 -40.93 -13.27 27.76
CA ALA A 30 -40.24 -14.21 28.66
C ALA A 30 -38.69 -14.16 28.59
N GLY A 31 -38.11 -13.17 27.89
CA GLY A 31 -36.67 -12.97 27.83
C GLY A 31 -35.92 -13.72 26.72
N LYS A 32 -36.60 -14.36 25.76
CA LYS A 32 -35.96 -15.08 24.65
C LYS A 32 -34.98 -14.21 23.84
N SER A 33 -35.41 -13.02 23.42
CA SER A 33 -34.56 -12.06 22.71
C SER A 33 -33.45 -11.48 23.60
N THR A 34 -33.71 -11.39 24.92
CA THR A 34 -32.73 -10.97 25.93
C THR A 34 -31.64 -12.03 26.08
N LEU A 35 -31.98 -13.32 26.08
CA LEU A 35 -31.03 -14.44 26.14
C LEU A 35 -30.13 -14.47 24.89
N LEU A 36 -30.69 -14.30 23.69
CA LEU A 36 -29.89 -14.20 22.46
C LEU A 36 -28.94 -12.98 22.50
N SER A 37 -29.40 -11.86 23.04
CA SER A 37 -28.57 -10.66 23.19
C SER A 37 -27.46 -10.86 24.21
N PHE A 38 -27.74 -11.56 25.32
CA PHE A 38 -26.75 -11.97 26.32
C PHE A 38 -25.64 -12.79 25.68
N ILE A 39 -25.99 -13.83 24.90
CA ILE A 39 -25.00 -14.66 24.20
C ILE A 39 -24.10 -13.80 23.31
N ARG A 40 -24.69 -12.92 22.50
CA ARG A 40 -23.92 -12.01 21.63
C ARG A 40 -23.01 -11.06 22.42
N ASP A 41 -23.47 -10.57 23.56
CA ASP A 41 -22.72 -9.61 24.37
C ASP A 41 -21.57 -10.26 25.14
N ILE A 42 -21.76 -11.48 25.67
CA ILE A 42 -20.67 -12.23 26.30
C ILE A 42 -19.60 -12.60 25.27
N LEU A 43 -19.98 -13.05 24.06
CA LEU A 43 -19.01 -13.44 23.03
C LEU A 43 -18.31 -12.24 22.37
N PHE A 44 -19.05 -11.17 22.06
CA PHE A 44 -18.51 -10.08 21.20
C PHE A 44 -18.42 -8.70 21.86
N GLY A 45 -18.77 -8.60 23.15
CA GLY A 45 -18.69 -7.36 23.91
C GLY A 45 -20.05 -6.77 24.26
N LEU A 46 -20.14 -6.25 25.48
CA LEU A 46 -21.30 -5.56 26.02
C LEU A 46 -21.57 -4.30 25.20
N ARG A 47 -22.83 -4.10 24.79
CA ARG A 47 -23.22 -2.83 24.15
C ARG A 47 -23.26 -1.70 25.17
N HIS A 48 -23.09 -0.47 24.67
CA HIS A 48 -23.40 0.74 25.44
C HIS A 48 -24.63 1.43 24.85
N GLN A 49 -25.35 2.18 25.68
CA GLN A 49 -26.54 2.93 25.26
C GLN A 49 -26.27 3.90 24.10
N ARG A 50 -25.02 4.38 23.96
CA ARG A 50 -24.59 5.30 22.88
C ARG A 50 -24.06 4.61 21.61
N SER A 51 -23.98 3.28 21.58
CA SER A 51 -23.48 2.53 20.41
C SER A 51 -24.49 2.58 19.24
N LYS A 52 -24.01 2.54 17.99
CA LYS A 52 -24.89 2.30 16.81
C LYS A 52 -25.70 1.02 17.06
N GLY A 53 -27.04 1.14 17.08
CA GLY A 53 -27.93 0.02 17.45
C GLY A 53 -28.28 -0.08 18.94
N GLY A 54 -28.26 1.05 19.67
CA GLY A 54 -28.59 1.16 21.10
C GLY A 54 -29.98 0.62 21.52
N ARG A 55 -30.85 0.26 20.58
CA ARG A 55 -32.13 -0.44 20.86
C ARG A 55 -31.95 -1.82 21.50
N ASN A 56 -30.77 -2.43 21.39
CA ASN A 56 -30.47 -3.75 21.96
C ASN A 56 -29.49 -3.68 23.15
N PHE A 57 -29.49 -2.56 23.90
CA PHE A 57 -28.77 -2.46 25.17
C PHE A 57 -29.69 -2.95 26.31
N TYR A 58 -29.26 -3.97 27.05
CA TYR A 58 -30.03 -4.60 28.11
C TYR A 58 -29.35 -4.42 29.48
N PRO A 59 -29.58 -3.29 30.17
CA PRO A 59 -29.04 -3.10 31.53
C PRO A 59 -29.65 -4.12 32.51
N PRO A 60 -28.99 -4.42 33.64
CA PRO A 60 -29.52 -5.32 34.66
C PRO A 60 -30.72 -4.67 35.38
N LEU A 61 -31.94 -4.92 34.90
CA LEU A 61 -33.18 -4.32 35.39
C LEU A 61 -33.54 -4.79 36.81
N ASN A 62 -33.18 -6.04 37.14
CA ASN A 62 -33.45 -6.65 38.44
C ASN A 62 -32.26 -6.58 39.41
N GLY A 63 -31.22 -5.81 39.06
CA GLY A 63 -29.99 -5.67 39.83
C GLY A 63 -28.90 -6.69 39.50
N GLY A 64 -27.77 -6.60 40.20
CA GLY A 64 -26.57 -7.40 39.94
C GLY A 64 -25.54 -6.68 39.05
N ARG A 65 -24.32 -7.23 39.00
CA ARG A 65 -23.25 -6.72 38.13
C ARG A 65 -23.59 -7.04 36.67
N HIS A 66 -23.57 -6.04 35.80
CA HIS A 66 -23.92 -6.23 34.38
C HIS A 66 -22.93 -7.18 33.70
N GLY A 67 -23.41 -8.29 33.16
CA GLY A 67 -22.56 -9.28 32.50
C GLY A 67 -22.99 -10.69 32.86
N GLY A 68 -22.03 -11.61 32.86
CA GLY A 68 -22.24 -13.01 33.20
C GLY A 68 -21.24 -13.91 32.49
N ARG A 69 -21.53 -15.21 32.47
CA ARG A 69 -20.66 -16.22 31.88
C ARG A 69 -21.40 -17.20 31.00
N ILE A 70 -20.68 -17.77 30.04
CA ILE A 70 -21.12 -18.87 29.19
C ILE A 70 -20.06 -19.96 29.26
N VAL A 71 -20.52 -21.21 29.38
CA VAL A 71 -19.66 -22.38 29.23
C VAL A 71 -19.79 -22.87 27.79
N LEU A 72 -18.66 -23.03 27.12
CA LEU A 72 -18.54 -23.54 25.77
C LEU A 72 -17.81 -24.88 25.83
N ALA A 73 -18.19 -25.80 24.96
CA ALA A 73 -17.47 -27.06 24.77
C ALA A 73 -16.95 -27.11 23.33
N ASP A 74 -15.69 -27.53 23.15
CA ASP A 74 -15.17 -27.86 21.83
C ASP A 74 -15.65 -29.27 21.36
N GLU A 75 -15.19 -29.69 20.18
CA GLU A 75 -15.53 -31.00 19.63
C GLU A 75 -14.98 -32.17 20.47
N GLU A 76 -13.85 -31.96 21.15
CA GLU A 76 -13.17 -32.93 22.01
C GLU A 76 -13.79 -32.99 23.43
N GLY A 77 -14.68 -32.05 23.76
CA GLY A 77 -15.35 -31.94 25.06
C GLY A 77 -14.59 -31.08 26.08
N GLY A 78 -13.56 -30.34 25.66
CA GLY A 78 -12.88 -29.35 26.47
C GLY A 78 -13.81 -28.21 26.85
N GLU A 79 -13.96 -27.96 28.16
CA GLU A 79 -14.82 -26.90 28.68
C GLU A 79 -14.08 -25.57 28.81
N TYR A 80 -14.64 -24.53 28.22
CA TYR A 80 -14.16 -23.15 28.29
C TYR A 80 -15.19 -22.27 28.98
N VAL A 81 -14.79 -21.53 30.02
CA VAL A 81 -15.67 -20.59 30.70
C VAL A 81 -15.36 -19.18 30.23
N VAL A 82 -16.27 -18.57 29.48
CA VAL A 82 -16.16 -17.18 29.01
C VAL A 82 -16.98 -16.29 29.93
N GLU A 83 -16.31 -15.45 30.70
CA GLU A 83 -16.94 -14.45 31.56
C GLU A 83 -16.68 -13.04 31.03
N ARG A 84 -17.71 -12.21 31.04
CA ARG A 84 -17.59 -10.79 30.68
C ARG A 84 -18.24 -9.89 31.70
N SER A 85 -17.53 -8.81 32.00
CA SER A 85 -17.96 -7.77 32.95
C SER A 85 -17.79 -6.37 32.39
N PRO A 86 -18.37 -5.32 33.02
CA PRO A 86 -18.34 -3.97 32.48
C PRO A 86 -16.93 -3.39 32.49
N GLY A 87 -16.62 -2.61 31.45
CA GLY A 87 -15.30 -2.02 31.25
C GLY A 87 -15.22 -1.25 29.94
N SER A 88 -14.04 -0.74 29.62
CA SER A 88 -13.80 -0.01 28.37
C SER A 88 -13.92 -0.96 27.15
N ARG A 89 -14.24 -0.39 25.97
CA ARG A 89 -14.28 -1.11 24.67
C ARG A 89 -15.14 -2.40 24.67
N GLY A 90 -16.31 -2.38 25.32
CA GLY A 90 -17.23 -3.52 25.31
C GLY A 90 -17.02 -4.51 26.46
N GLY A 91 -16.28 -4.13 27.51
CA GLY A 91 -16.15 -4.89 28.74
C GLY A 91 -14.86 -5.72 28.84
N ILE A 92 -14.56 -6.13 30.06
CA ILE A 92 -13.42 -6.99 30.39
C ILE A 92 -13.85 -8.44 30.20
N VAL A 93 -13.06 -9.19 29.43
CA VAL A 93 -13.31 -10.62 29.15
C VAL A 93 -12.22 -11.48 29.76
N SER A 94 -12.62 -12.54 30.43
CA SER A 94 -11.76 -13.61 30.92
C SER A 94 -12.24 -14.95 30.34
N VAL A 95 -11.29 -15.79 29.96
CA VAL A 95 -11.55 -17.14 29.46
C VAL A 95 -10.83 -18.12 30.36
N THR A 96 -11.54 -19.00 31.05
CA THR A 96 -10.91 -20.13 31.74
C THR A 96 -10.81 -21.29 30.75
N LEU A 97 -9.60 -21.78 30.52
CA LEU A 97 -9.33 -22.92 29.65
C LEU A 97 -9.56 -24.25 30.39
N PRO A 98 -9.64 -25.39 29.66
CA PRO A 98 -9.83 -26.71 30.26
C PRO A 98 -8.76 -27.11 31.28
N ASP A 99 -7.54 -26.58 31.14
CA ASP A 99 -6.42 -26.80 32.07
C ASP A 99 -6.46 -25.88 33.32
N GLY A 100 -7.49 -25.02 33.42
CA GLY A 100 -7.65 -24.04 34.49
C GLY A 100 -6.84 -22.75 34.28
N SER A 101 -6.06 -22.64 33.20
CA SER A 101 -5.34 -21.41 32.87
C SER A 101 -6.30 -20.29 32.45
N MET A 102 -5.88 -19.04 32.65
CA MET A 102 -6.68 -17.86 32.29
C MET A 102 -6.19 -17.23 31.00
N GLY A 103 -7.07 -17.20 30.01
CA GLY A 103 -6.97 -16.42 28.79
C GLY A 103 -7.81 -15.13 28.83
N GLY A 104 -7.77 -14.41 27.72
CA GLY A 104 -8.53 -13.18 27.51
C GLY A 104 -9.05 -13.09 26.08
N HIS A 105 -9.08 -11.88 25.52
CA HIS A 105 -9.66 -11.63 24.20
C HIS A 105 -9.06 -12.51 23.08
N THR A 106 -7.74 -12.68 23.04
CA THR A 106 -7.07 -13.49 22.00
C THR A 106 -7.53 -14.94 22.02
N HIS A 107 -7.68 -15.54 23.20
CA HIS A 107 -8.15 -16.92 23.34
C HIS A 107 -9.60 -17.06 22.90
N LEU A 108 -10.46 -16.12 23.29
CA LEU A 108 -11.85 -16.10 22.84
C LEU A 108 -11.94 -15.97 21.31
N SER A 109 -11.14 -15.10 20.69
CA SER A 109 -11.13 -14.92 19.24
C SER A 109 -10.72 -16.21 18.51
N MET A 110 -9.75 -16.95 19.04
CA MET A 110 -9.35 -18.26 18.48
C MET A 110 -10.48 -19.30 18.64
N LEU A 111 -11.11 -19.38 19.82
CA LEU A 111 -12.22 -20.30 20.07
C LEU A 111 -13.42 -20.04 19.15
N LEU A 112 -13.65 -18.78 18.78
CA LEU A 112 -14.71 -18.37 17.85
C LEU A 112 -14.29 -18.45 16.36
N GLY A 113 -13.12 -19.01 16.04
CA GLY A 113 -12.62 -19.07 14.66
C GLY A 113 -12.43 -17.69 14.02
N ASN A 114 -12.10 -16.68 14.83
CA ASN A 114 -12.05 -15.26 14.47
C ASN A 114 -13.35 -14.69 13.87
N ALA A 115 -14.49 -15.32 14.12
CA ALA A 115 -15.78 -14.81 13.68
C ALA A 115 -16.05 -13.44 14.29
N SER A 116 -16.44 -12.47 13.45
CA SER A 116 -16.90 -11.18 13.93
C SER A 116 -18.33 -11.25 14.46
N ARG A 117 -18.72 -10.24 15.25
CA ARG A 117 -20.10 -10.07 15.73
C ARG A 117 -21.12 -10.03 14.60
N ASP A 118 -20.77 -9.37 13.49
CA ASP A 118 -21.65 -9.24 12.33
C ASP A 118 -21.81 -10.58 11.60
N VAL A 119 -20.73 -11.37 11.50
CA VAL A 119 -20.79 -12.75 10.99
C VAL A 119 -21.72 -13.60 11.87
N PHE A 120 -21.56 -13.55 13.19
CA PHE A 120 -22.43 -14.27 14.12
C PHE A 120 -23.90 -13.90 13.98
N ARG A 121 -24.21 -12.59 13.87
CA ARG A 121 -25.58 -12.09 13.70
C ARG A 121 -26.19 -12.52 12.37
N ASN A 122 -25.43 -12.46 11.28
CA ASN A 122 -25.97 -12.61 9.93
C ASN A 122 -26.01 -14.08 9.48
N VAL A 123 -25.14 -14.94 10.01
CA VAL A 123 -24.98 -16.34 9.55
C VAL A 123 -25.44 -17.35 10.60
N PHE A 124 -25.05 -17.18 11.86
CA PHE A 124 -25.21 -18.21 12.89
C PHE A 124 -26.45 -18.03 13.77
N ALA A 125 -26.83 -16.79 14.05
CA ALA A 125 -27.98 -16.50 14.91
C ALA A 125 -28.64 -15.19 14.50
N PHE A 126 -29.63 -15.25 13.61
CA PHE A 126 -30.44 -14.10 13.17
C PHE A 126 -31.81 -14.09 13.87
N SER A 127 -32.32 -12.89 14.17
CA SER A 127 -33.70 -12.68 14.60
C SER A 127 -34.63 -12.51 13.40
N LEU A 128 -35.95 -12.60 13.62
CA LEU A 128 -36.95 -12.37 12.57
C LEU A 128 -36.82 -10.99 11.91
N ALA A 129 -36.56 -9.94 12.70
CA ALA A 129 -36.34 -8.59 12.17
C ALA A 129 -35.02 -8.48 11.37
N GLU A 130 -34.00 -9.26 11.74
CA GLU A 130 -32.73 -9.30 11.03
C GLU A 130 -32.88 -10.05 9.69
N LEU A 131 -33.71 -11.10 9.61
CA LEU A 131 -34.05 -11.78 8.35
C LEU A 131 -34.63 -10.83 7.29
N THR A 132 -35.62 -10.02 7.66
CA THR A 132 -36.22 -9.04 6.73
C THR A 132 -35.19 -7.99 6.26
N SER A 133 -34.23 -7.62 7.11
CA SER A 133 -33.15 -6.71 6.71
C SER A 133 -32.13 -7.37 5.75
N LEU A 134 -31.89 -8.67 5.90
CA LEU A 134 -30.99 -9.44 5.04
C LEU A 134 -31.54 -9.56 3.61
N GLU A 135 -32.86 -9.71 3.46
CA GLU A 135 -33.53 -9.72 2.14
C GLU A 135 -33.30 -8.42 1.37
N SER A 136 -33.23 -7.27 2.05
CA SER A 136 -32.94 -5.97 1.41
C SER A 136 -31.46 -5.73 1.07
N LEU A 137 -30.54 -6.54 1.60
CA LEU A 137 -29.08 -6.49 1.37
C LEU A 137 -28.61 -7.61 0.42
N ALA A 138 -29.55 -8.40 -0.12
CA ALA A 138 -29.32 -9.73 -0.70
C ALA A 138 -28.61 -9.76 -2.06
N ASP A 139 -28.31 -8.63 -2.71
CA ASP A 139 -27.90 -8.72 -4.13
C ASP A 139 -26.43 -9.10 -4.36
N GLU A 140 -25.54 -9.12 -3.35
CA GLU A 140 -24.15 -9.62 -3.55
C GLU A 140 -23.36 -9.81 -2.23
N SER A 141 -23.71 -9.06 -1.19
CA SER A 141 -22.91 -8.99 0.05
C SER A 141 -23.03 -10.22 0.96
N VAL A 142 -24.21 -10.84 1.03
CA VAL A 142 -24.49 -11.93 1.98
C VAL A 142 -23.84 -13.24 1.55
N SER A 143 -23.90 -13.57 0.25
CA SER A 143 -23.26 -14.77 -0.31
C SER A 143 -21.74 -14.76 -0.06
N ALA A 144 -21.11 -13.60 -0.26
CA ALA A 144 -19.68 -13.43 0.01
C ALA A 144 -19.33 -13.56 1.50
N ILE A 145 -20.19 -13.10 2.41
CA ILE A 145 -20.00 -13.24 3.86
C ILE A 145 -20.12 -14.70 4.29
N VAL A 146 -21.14 -15.43 3.81
CA VAL A 146 -21.30 -16.87 4.08
C VAL A 146 -20.12 -17.67 3.53
N TYR A 147 -19.66 -17.35 2.32
CA TYR A 147 -18.48 -17.97 1.71
C TYR A 147 -17.20 -17.69 2.51
N SER A 148 -17.02 -16.46 3.02
CA SER A 148 -15.89 -16.10 3.87
C SER A 148 -15.91 -16.78 5.24
N ALA A 149 -17.12 -16.96 5.81
CA ALA A 149 -17.32 -17.69 7.06
C ALA A 149 -17.01 -19.19 6.91
N GLY A 150 -17.38 -19.80 5.78
CA GLY A 150 -17.05 -21.20 5.46
C GLY A 150 -15.54 -21.47 5.27
N ILE A 151 -14.74 -20.45 4.99
CA ILE A 151 -13.28 -20.56 4.78
C ILE A 151 -12.49 -20.21 6.06
N GLY A 152 -13.16 -19.81 7.16
CA GLY A 152 -12.48 -19.44 8.40
C GLY A 152 -11.75 -18.10 8.36
N ALA A 153 -12.00 -17.28 7.33
CA ALA A 153 -11.47 -15.93 7.19
C ALA A 153 -12.42 -14.92 7.84
N GLY A 154 -12.62 -15.04 9.16
CA GLY A 154 -13.69 -14.38 9.95
C GLY A 154 -13.77 -12.84 9.95
N SER A 155 -12.99 -12.14 9.13
CA SER A 155 -12.96 -10.68 9.07
C SER A 155 -12.65 -10.08 7.70
N VAL A 156 -12.43 -10.90 6.67
CA VAL A 156 -12.03 -10.41 5.35
C VAL A 156 -13.15 -10.65 4.35
N ALA A 157 -13.91 -9.60 4.06
CA ALA A 157 -14.83 -9.61 2.94
C ALA A 157 -13.99 -9.70 1.65
N LEU A 158 -13.88 -10.89 1.09
CA LEU A 158 -13.21 -11.15 -0.20
C LEU A 158 -13.60 -10.14 -1.29
N PRO A 159 -14.87 -9.68 -1.40
CA PRO A 159 -15.24 -8.64 -2.38
C PRO A 159 -14.58 -7.29 -2.12
N GLU A 160 -14.30 -6.91 -0.88
CA GLU A 160 -13.59 -5.67 -0.57
C GLU A 160 -12.11 -5.77 -0.94
N ILE A 161 -11.50 -6.94 -0.71
CA ILE A 161 -10.13 -7.21 -1.19
C ILE A 161 -10.09 -7.15 -2.71
N GLU A 162 -11.01 -7.82 -3.38
CA GLU A 162 -11.09 -7.85 -4.84
C GLU A 162 -11.27 -6.44 -5.40
N LYS A 163 -12.20 -5.66 -4.85
CA LYS A 163 -12.42 -4.25 -5.22
C LYS A 163 -11.19 -3.38 -4.97
N ARG A 164 -10.47 -3.60 -3.87
CA ARG A 164 -9.22 -2.88 -3.56
C ARG A 164 -8.12 -3.24 -4.55
N LEU A 165 -7.92 -4.53 -4.83
CA LEU A 165 -6.96 -5.00 -5.83
C LEU A 165 -7.31 -4.45 -7.22
N ASP A 166 -8.59 -4.42 -7.58
CA ASP A 166 -9.05 -3.85 -8.84
C ASP A 166 -8.85 -2.34 -8.91
N GLY A 167 -9.03 -1.64 -7.79
CA GLY A 167 -8.71 -0.22 -7.68
C GLY A 167 -7.21 0.06 -7.85
N GLU A 168 -6.34 -0.74 -7.22
CA GLU A 168 -4.88 -0.58 -7.34
C GLU A 168 -4.37 -0.98 -8.73
N ARG A 169 -4.83 -2.13 -9.25
CA ARG A 169 -4.62 -2.53 -10.64
C ARG A 169 -5.05 -1.41 -11.58
N GLY A 170 -6.22 -0.84 -11.33
CA GLY A 170 -6.80 0.29 -12.03
C GLY A 170 -6.13 1.64 -11.79
N LYS A 171 -5.07 1.76 -10.97
CA LYS A 171 -4.15 2.92 -10.90
C LYS A 171 -2.82 2.65 -11.61
N LEU A 172 -2.37 1.39 -11.58
CA LEU A 172 -1.12 0.96 -12.20
C LEU A 172 -1.28 0.78 -13.72
N PHE A 173 -2.35 0.10 -14.14
CA PHE A 173 -2.55 -0.33 -15.53
C PHE A 173 -4.04 -0.42 -15.90
N LYS A 174 -4.43 0.21 -17.01
CA LYS A 174 -5.77 0.12 -17.60
C LYS A 174 -5.61 -0.35 -19.03
N ARG A 175 -6.42 -1.33 -19.44
CA ARG A 175 -6.40 -1.90 -20.80
C ARG A 175 -6.73 -0.85 -21.89
N ARG A 176 -7.44 0.23 -21.52
CA ARG A 176 -7.65 1.45 -22.30
C ARG A 176 -7.54 2.67 -21.38
N GLY A 177 -6.59 3.57 -21.64
CA GLY A 177 -6.40 4.84 -20.93
C GLY A 177 -5.00 5.07 -20.34
N SER A 178 -4.68 6.34 -20.03
CA SER A 178 -3.39 6.76 -19.46
C SER A 178 -3.28 6.45 -17.97
N GLN A 179 -2.19 5.78 -17.58
CA GLN A 179 -1.91 5.34 -16.20
C GLN A 179 -0.47 5.63 -15.80
N GLN A 180 -0.16 5.45 -14.52
CA GLN A 180 1.14 5.71 -13.92
C GLN A 180 2.30 5.05 -14.69
N ILE A 181 2.12 3.79 -15.15
CA ILE A 181 3.12 3.09 -15.98
C ILE A 181 3.31 3.76 -17.35
N GLY A 182 2.23 4.14 -18.04
CA GLY A 182 2.32 4.83 -19.32
C GLY A 182 3.01 6.19 -19.22
N ARG A 183 2.72 6.95 -18.16
CA ARG A 183 3.39 8.24 -17.87
C ARG A 183 4.88 8.05 -17.57
N LEU A 184 5.24 7.03 -16.81
CA LEU A 184 6.64 6.71 -16.51
C LEU A 184 7.39 6.28 -17.77
N HIS A 185 6.77 5.45 -18.62
CA HIS A 185 7.36 5.04 -19.90
C HIS A 185 7.60 6.23 -20.84
N ALA A 186 6.65 7.16 -20.93
CA ALA A 186 6.82 8.39 -21.69
C ALA A 186 7.98 9.26 -21.16
N LYS A 187 8.08 9.43 -19.83
CA LYS A 187 9.21 10.15 -19.20
C LYS A 187 10.56 9.48 -19.45
N ILE A 188 10.62 8.14 -19.41
CA ILE A 188 11.85 7.40 -19.73
C ILE A 188 12.25 7.63 -21.19
N LYS A 189 11.29 7.58 -22.12
CA LYS A 189 11.54 7.84 -23.54
C LYS A 189 12.07 9.26 -23.78
N GLU A 190 11.45 10.26 -23.15
CA GLU A 190 11.89 11.67 -23.20
C GLU A 190 13.33 11.83 -22.67
N LYS A 191 13.63 11.27 -21.50
CA LYS A 191 14.98 11.37 -20.91
C LYS A 191 16.04 10.67 -21.76
N ARG A 192 15.72 9.51 -22.35
CA ARG A 192 16.63 8.82 -23.28
C ARG A 192 16.89 9.64 -24.54
N GLY A 193 15.86 10.28 -25.10
CA GLY A 193 16.01 11.19 -26.25
C GLY A 193 16.98 12.34 -25.94
N ARG A 194 16.77 13.05 -24.83
CA ARG A 194 17.68 14.13 -24.39
C ARG A 194 19.12 13.66 -24.16
N GLN A 195 19.29 12.46 -23.60
CA GLN A 195 20.63 11.89 -23.39
C GLN A 195 21.33 11.65 -24.74
N GLN A 196 20.61 11.16 -25.74
CA GLN A 196 21.16 10.92 -27.07
C GLN A 196 21.50 12.23 -27.79
N GLU A 197 20.66 13.26 -27.66
CA GLU A 197 20.95 14.61 -28.19
C GLU A 197 22.23 15.19 -27.58
N LEU A 198 22.39 15.12 -26.24
CA LEU A 198 23.59 15.57 -25.55
C LEU A 198 24.86 14.83 -26.01
N LEU A 199 24.77 13.50 -26.19
CA LEU A 199 25.89 12.70 -26.69
C LEU A 199 26.24 13.06 -28.14
N SER A 200 25.25 13.35 -28.98
CA SER A 200 25.50 13.80 -30.35
C SER A 200 26.19 15.17 -30.41
N GLY A 201 25.82 16.09 -29.50
CA GLY A 201 26.48 17.39 -29.38
C GLY A 201 27.95 17.30 -28.99
N LEU A 202 28.31 16.33 -28.13
CA LEU A 202 29.73 16.07 -27.78
C LEU A 202 30.55 15.61 -28.99
N SER A 203 29.98 14.74 -29.84
CA SER A 203 30.68 14.29 -31.05
C SER A 203 30.92 15.42 -32.07
N GLN A 204 29.94 16.34 -32.21
CA GLN A 204 30.10 17.53 -33.05
C GLN A 204 31.14 18.48 -32.46
N TYR A 205 31.15 18.67 -31.14
CA TYR A 205 32.17 19.47 -30.47
C TYR A 205 33.58 18.92 -30.70
N ASP A 206 33.77 17.60 -30.59
CA ASP A 206 35.06 16.95 -30.85
C ASP A 206 35.52 17.09 -32.30
N GLN A 207 34.58 17.09 -33.25
CA GLN A 207 34.89 17.33 -34.67
C GLN A 207 35.29 18.79 -34.91
N LEU A 208 34.49 19.75 -34.43
CA LEU A 208 34.81 21.18 -34.56
C LEU A 208 36.15 21.51 -33.90
N ARG A 209 36.48 20.86 -32.78
CA ARG A 209 37.77 21.06 -32.10
C ARG A 209 38.94 20.56 -32.94
N ARG A 210 38.80 19.42 -33.63
CA ARG A 210 39.82 18.93 -34.56
C ARG A 210 39.99 19.85 -35.76
N GLU A 211 38.89 20.31 -36.35
CA GLU A 211 38.92 21.26 -37.46
C GLU A 211 39.59 22.58 -37.04
N LEU A 212 39.33 23.05 -35.81
CA LEU A 212 39.99 24.24 -35.26
C LEU A 212 41.49 24.02 -35.09
N ASP A 213 41.91 22.89 -34.53
CA ASP A 213 43.33 22.55 -34.36
C ASP A 213 44.06 22.42 -35.71
N GLU A 214 43.41 21.86 -36.73
CA GLU A 214 43.96 21.77 -38.10
C GLU A 214 44.10 23.16 -38.73
N LEU A 215 43.05 23.98 -38.66
CA LEU A 215 43.07 25.32 -39.23
C LEU A 215 44.11 26.21 -38.55
N SER A 216 44.29 26.08 -37.24
CA SER A 216 45.35 26.78 -36.50
C SER A 216 46.75 26.38 -36.99
N ARG A 217 47.00 25.09 -37.25
CA ARG A 217 48.29 24.63 -37.81
C ARG A 217 48.51 25.16 -39.22
N ASP A 218 47.47 25.21 -40.04
CA ASP A 218 47.55 25.75 -41.40
C ASP A 218 47.85 27.25 -41.39
N ILE A 219 47.25 28.00 -40.46
CA ILE A 219 47.57 29.42 -40.24
C ILE A 219 49.04 29.59 -39.85
N GLU A 220 49.52 28.86 -38.84
CA GLU A 220 50.93 28.93 -38.41
C GLU A 220 51.90 28.62 -39.56
N LYS A 221 51.56 27.62 -40.39
CA LYS A 221 52.36 27.25 -41.56
C LYS A 221 52.37 28.36 -42.60
N ALA A 222 51.21 28.92 -42.93
CA ALA A 222 51.08 30.01 -43.90
C ALA A 222 51.81 31.29 -43.44
N GLU A 223 51.75 31.61 -42.15
CA GLU A 223 52.51 32.71 -41.56
C GLU A 223 54.02 32.47 -41.67
N GLY A 224 54.48 31.24 -41.41
CA GLY A 224 55.88 30.84 -41.60
C GLY A 224 56.35 30.92 -43.06
N ASP A 225 55.51 30.49 -44.00
CA ASP A 225 55.76 30.62 -45.44
C ASP A 225 55.85 32.09 -45.88
N LEU A 226 54.93 32.93 -45.40
CA LEU A 226 54.91 34.37 -45.67
C LEU A 226 56.18 35.05 -45.13
N ALA A 227 56.61 34.70 -43.91
CA ALA A 227 57.83 35.22 -43.32
C ALA A 227 59.07 34.86 -44.17
N ARG A 228 59.18 33.61 -44.62
CA ARG A 228 60.26 33.17 -45.52
C ARG A 228 60.25 33.91 -46.85
N ALA A 229 59.07 34.07 -47.46
CA ALA A 229 58.93 34.79 -48.72
C ALA A 229 59.38 36.26 -48.58
N ARG A 230 58.99 36.93 -47.49
CA ARG A 230 59.43 38.30 -47.18
C ARG A 230 60.93 38.42 -46.98
N MET A 231 61.56 37.49 -46.25
CA MET A 231 63.02 37.47 -46.10
C MET A 231 63.72 37.32 -47.45
N ARG A 232 63.22 36.43 -48.31
CA ARG A 232 63.77 36.21 -49.64
C ARG A 232 63.60 37.44 -50.54
N GLN A 233 62.44 38.09 -50.48
CA GLN A 233 62.19 39.35 -51.18
C GLN A 233 63.19 40.43 -50.73
N ALA A 234 63.34 40.66 -49.42
CA ALA A 234 64.27 41.64 -48.89
C ALA A 234 65.73 41.35 -49.28
N HIS A 235 66.13 40.07 -49.30
CA HIS A 235 67.47 39.67 -49.75
C HIS A 235 67.70 40.00 -51.23
N VAL A 236 66.74 39.68 -52.11
CA VAL A 236 66.82 40.00 -53.54
C VAL A 236 66.81 41.52 -53.77
N GLU A 237 66.00 42.27 -53.04
CA GLU A 237 65.98 43.74 -53.11
C GLU A 237 67.32 44.35 -52.68
N ASN A 238 67.96 43.82 -51.64
CA ASN A 238 69.29 44.26 -51.20
C ASN A 238 70.36 43.96 -52.25
N LEU A 239 70.34 42.77 -52.85
CA LEU A 239 71.26 42.41 -53.94
C LEU A 239 71.06 43.32 -55.17
N ALA A 240 69.80 43.63 -55.51
CA ALA A 240 69.48 44.53 -56.62
C ALA A 240 69.98 45.95 -56.36
N ARG A 241 69.90 46.45 -55.11
CA ARG A 241 70.46 47.78 -54.76
C ARG A 241 71.98 47.81 -54.81
N ALA A 242 72.65 46.75 -54.36
CA ALA A 242 74.11 46.65 -54.40
C ALA A 242 74.67 46.33 -55.80
N TRP A 243 73.80 46.05 -56.78
CA TRP A 243 74.21 45.68 -58.13
C TRP A 243 74.89 46.83 -58.86
N ASP A 244 74.34 48.04 -58.75
CA ASP A 244 74.91 49.23 -59.38
C ASP A 244 76.27 49.56 -58.76
N ASP A 245 76.38 49.57 -57.42
CA ASP A 245 77.63 49.75 -56.69
C ASP A 245 78.69 48.69 -57.04
N TRP A 246 78.28 47.42 -57.22
CA TRP A 246 79.18 46.35 -57.64
C TRP A 246 79.65 46.51 -59.08
N THR A 247 78.77 46.97 -59.97
CA THR A 247 79.09 47.25 -61.38
C THR A 247 80.07 48.41 -61.49
N GLU A 248 79.87 49.47 -60.69
CA GLU A 248 80.82 50.58 -60.56
C GLU A 248 82.17 50.09 -59.99
N TYR A 249 82.17 49.30 -58.92
CA TYR A 249 83.39 48.72 -58.36
C TYR A 249 84.17 47.87 -59.39
N GLN A 250 83.49 46.98 -60.11
CA GLN A 250 84.09 46.15 -61.16
C GLN A 250 84.75 47.02 -62.25
N SER A 251 84.01 48.02 -62.75
CA SER A 251 84.53 48.93 -63.76
C SER A 251 85.74 49.72 -63.26
N ALA A 252 85.74 50.17 -62.00
CA ALA A 252 86.85 50.89 -61.39
C ALA A 252 88.07 49.98 -61.15
N THR A 253 87.88 48.70 -60.80
CA THR A 253 88.98 47.73 -60.66
C THR A 253 89.60 47.35 -62.00
N GLU A 254 88.83 47.28 -63.08
CA GLU A 254 89.37 47.08 -64.44
C GLU A 254 90.23 48.29 -64.86
N HIS A 255 89.81 49.52 -64.56
CA HIS A 255 90.58 50.74 -64.87
C HIS A 255 91.85 50.94 -64.02
N LEU A 256 91.96 50.30 -62.84
CA LEU A 256 93.16 50.33 -61.98
C LEU A 256 94.14 49.19 -62.27
N GLY A 257 93.74 48.22 -63.10
CA GLY A 257 94.56 47.08 -63.54
C GLY A 257 95.31 47.30 -64.86
N GLU A 258 95.06 48.41 -65.56
CA GLU A 258 95.81 48.92 -66.71
C GLU A 258 96.82 50.00 -66.29
#